data_AF-X1F4F3-F1
#
_entry.id   AF-X1F4F3-F1
#
_cell.length_a   1.000
_cell.length_b   1.000
_cell.length_c   1.000
_cell.angle_alpha   90.00
_cell.angle_beta   90.00
_cell.angle_gamma   90.00
#
_symmetry.space_group_name_H-M   'P 1'
#
loop_
_entity.id
_entity.type
_entity.pdbx_description
1 polymer ?
#
loop_
_entity_poly.entity_id
_entity_poly.type
_entity_poly.pdbx_seq_one_letter_code
_entity_poly.pdbx_strand_id
1 'polypeptide(L)'
;SLLHAKDLLESQNITLFLKFLEKIEWKSDQDILSAKRIVNSEHFKFIKNNLLQNNINDYSHPKIEKLFSIITEEIEDYRNNKIIVFTQYRAMAELLKNLIEERFESLRVEKFIGQSTKPEDFGFSQDKQIEIIKQFKKGALDVLVATSVAEEGLDIPNVDAIIFYEPVPSEIRLIQRRGRTGRYRPGRCYLLIARQSIDVPFYKAAERKESTMNSILLDSKQLNLCDVVNREQINFKAASNKISEFDLIKNYKERRKREKQLLASRSIEEIITELDNFDRFVLE
;
A
#
# COMPACT_ATOMS: atom_id res chain seq x y z
N SER A 1 8.36 -7.80 10.64
CA SER A 1 9.01 -9.07 10.25
C SER A 1 9.89 -8.79 9.06
N LEU A 2 10.94 -9.59 8.84
CA LEU A 2 11.79 -9.48 7.65
C LEU A 2 11.01 -9.76 6.34
N LEU A 3 9.96 -10.59 6.42
CA LEU A 3 9.04 -10.80 5.29
C LEU A 3 8.44 -9.49 4.77
N HIS A 4 8.04 -8.58 5.67
CA HIS A 4 7.54 -7.27 5.24
C HIS A 4 8.64 -6.42 4.58
N ALA A 5 9.90 -6.59 4.98
CA ALA A 5 11.02 -5.91 4.33
C ALA A 5 11.21 -6.42 2.90
N LYS A 6 11.11 -7.74 2.68
CA LYS A 6 11.09 -8.35 1.35
C LYS A 6 9.94 -7.80 0.50
N ASP A 7 8.73 -7.75 1.05
CA ASP A 7 7.57 -7.20 0.33
C ASP A 7 7.82 -5.75 -0.14
N LEU A 8 8.43 -4.90 0.72
CA LEU A 8 8.81 -3.53 0.36
C LEU A 8 9.86 -3.48 -0.75
N LEU A 9 10.82 -4.40 -0.75
CA LEU A 9 11.86 -4.46 -1.79
C LEU A 9 11.28 -4.91 -3.14
N GLU A 10 10.29 -5.80 -3.13
CA GLU A 10 9.68 -6.36 -4.34
C GLU A 10 8.60 -5.47 -4.95
N SER A 11 7.92 -4.65 -4.15
CA SER A 11 6.84 -3.78 -4.65
C SER A 11 7.13 -2.29 -4.56
N GLN A 12 8.14 -1.86 -3.83
CA GLN A 12 8.43 -0.43 -3.61
C GLN A 12 9.89 -0.12 -3.96
N ASN A 13 10.29 1.14 -3.76
CA ASN A 13 11.67 1.56 -3.93
C ASN A 13 12.56 1.09 -2.75
N ILE A 14 13.82 0.78 -3.03
CA ILE A 14 14.82 0.36 -2.03
C ILE A 14 14.92 1.33 -0.84
N THR A 15 14.66 2.62 -1.05
CA THR A 15 14.61 3.65 0.00
C THR A 15 13.62 3.29 1.11
N LEU A 16 12.46 2.69 0.78
CA LEU A 16 11.48 2.26 1.79
C LEU A 16 11.99 1.06 2.60
N PHE A 17 12.68 0.14 1.93
CA PHE A 17 13.33 -0.99 2.59
C PHE A 17 14.40 -0.50 3.58
N LEU A 18 15.26 0.44 3.18
CA LEU A 18 16.27 1.04 4.06
C LEU A 18 15.65 1.70 5.28
N LYS A 19 14.65 2.58 5.08
CA LYS A 19 13.92 3.23 6.18
C LYS A 19 13.28 2.22 7.13
N PHE A 20 12.82 1.08 6.61
CA PHE A 20 12.28 0.01 7.44
C PHE A 20 13.36 -0.66 8.31
N LEU A 21 14.55 -0.91 7.75
CA LEU A 21 15.68 -1.45 8.51
C LEU A 21 16.15 -0.47 9.60
N GLU A 22 16.34 0.81 9.26
CA GLU A 22 16.69 1.87 10.22
C GLU A 22 15.67 1.94 11.36
N LYS A 23 14.38 1.81 11.05
CA LYS A 23 13.31 1.79 12.05
C LYS A 23 13.39 0.56 12.96
N ILE A 24 13.87 -0.58 12.47
CA ILE A 24 14.11 -1.76 13.30
C ILE A 24 15.32 -1.53 14.22
N GLU A 25 16.41 -0.95 13.69
CA GLU A 25 17.60 -0.62 14.49
C GLU A 25 17.28 0.38 15.60
N TRP A 26 16.59 1.48 15.26
CA TRP A 26 16.15 2.46 16.25
C TRP A 26 15.30 1.80 17.36
N LYS A 27 14.40 0.88 17.00
CA LYS A 27 13.63 0.12 18.00
C LYS A 27 14.49 -0.80 18.87
N SER A 28 15.54 -1.37 18.29
CA SER A 28 16.50 -2.18 19.02
C SER A 28 17.25 -1.34 20.06
N ASP A 29 17.64 -0.11 19.69
CA ASP A 29 18.29 0.85 20.58
C ASP A 29 17.38 1.32 21.72
N GLN A 30 16.06 1.36 21.48
CA GLN A 30 15.03 1.59 22.51
C GLN A 30 14.69 0.34 23.35
N ASP A 31 15.60 -0.64 23.43
CA ASP A 31 15.46 -1.87 24.21
C ASP A 31 14.27 -2.79 23.84
N ILE A 32 13.70 -2.65 22.63
CA ILE A 32 12.61 -3.53 22.20
C ILE A 32 13.18 -4.92 21.86
N LEU A 33 12.93 -5.90 22.73
CA LEU A 33 13.43 -7.29 22.62
C LEU A 33 13.22 -7.92 21.24
N SER A 34 12.04 -7.73 20.65
CA SER A 34 11.72 -8.28 19.32
C SER A 34 12.56 -7.66 18.20
N ALA A 35 12.95 -6.39 18.33
CA ALA A 35 13.82 -5.70 17.38
C ALA A 35 15.29 -6.11 17.60
N LYS A 36 15.75 -6.16 18.85
CA LYS A 36 17.09 -6.68 19.21
C LYS A 36 17.36 -8.06 18.63
N ARG A 37 16.39 -8.97 18.75
CA ARG A 37 16.50 -10.32 18.17
C ARG A 37 16.68 -10.30 16.65
N ILE A 38 15.99 -9.39 15.96
CA ILE A 38 16.12 -9.26 14.49
C ILE A 38 17.50 -8.68 14.15
N VAL A 39 17.89 -7.57 14.77
CA VAL A 39 19.18 -6.89 14.50
C VAL A 39 20.38 -7.80 14.77
N ASN A 40 20.31 -8.59 15.84
CA ASN A 40 21.40 -9.51 16.20
C ASN A 40 21.43 -10.81 15.38
N SER A 41 20.43 -11.08 14.55
CA SER A 41 20.41 -12.27 13.70
C SER A 41 21.47 -12.20 12.59
N GLU A 42 22.03 -13.34 12.21
CA GLU A 42 23.01 -13.45 11.13
C GLU A 42 22.44 -12.94 9.79
N HIS A 43 21.15 -13.16 9.53
CA HIS A 43 20.48 -12.65 8.33
C HIS A 43 20.47 -11.12 8.25
N PHE A 44 20.17 -10.44 9.36
CA PHE A 44 20.14 -8.97 9.36
C PHE A 44 21.53 -8.39 9.14
N LYS A 45 22.56 -8.97 9.77
CA LYS A 45 23.96 -8.60 9.54
C LYS A 45 24.38 -8.86 8.09
N PHE A 46 23.99 -9.99 7.51
CA PHE A 46 24.25 -10.32 6.12
C PHE A 46 23.62 -9.30 5.16
N ILE A 47 22.34 -8.96 5.37
CA ILE A 47 21.64 -7.93 4.58
C ILE A 47 22.39 -6.59 4.68
N LYS A 48 22.76 -6.17 5.89
CA LYS A 48 23.47 -4.91 6.11
C LYS A 48 24.83 -4.87 5.41
N ASN A 49 25.60 -5.95 5.50
CA ASN A 49 26.89 -6.05 4.81
C ASN A 49 26.74 -5.96 3.28
N ASN A 50 25.73 -6.62 2.71
CA ASN A 50 25.45 -6.51 1.28
C ASN A 50 25.05 -5.09 0.88
N LEU A 51 24.23 -4.41 1.69
CA LEU A 51 23.85 -3.01 1.43
C LEU A 51 25.05 -2.06 1.46
N LEU A 52 26.00 -2.26 2.37
CA LEU A 52 27.22 -1.44 2.46
C LEU A 52 28.19 -1.63 1.29
N GLN A 53 28.19 -2.82 0.68
CA GLN A 53 29.08 -3.14 -0.44
C GLN A 53 28.52 -2.69 -1.80
N ASN A 54 27.22 -2.40 -1.88
CA ASN A 54 26.56 -2.04 -3.11
C ASN A 54 26.24 -0.53 -3.15
N ASN A 55 26.28 0.06 -4.34
CA ASN A 55 25.86 1.44 -4.53
C ASN A 55 24.33 1.49 -4.62
N ILE A 56 23.68 1.75 -3.50
CA ILE A 56 22.21 1.63 -3.35
C ILE A 56 21.46 2.60 -4.28
N ASN A 57 22.08 3.73 -4.63
CA ASN A 57 21.49 4.75 -5.49
C ASN A 57 21.21 4.27 -6.93
N ASP A 58 21.86 3.19 -7.36
CA ASP A 58 21.67 2.63 -8.71
C ASP A 58 20.38 1.79 -8.81
N TYR A 59 19.76 1.46 -7.67
CA TYR A 59 18.57 0.60 -7.61
C TYR A 59 17.28 1.43 -7.54
N SER A 60 16.66 1.65 -8.69
CA SER A 60 15.31 2.22 -8.79
C SER A 60 14.28 1.17 -9.16
N HIS A 61 13.13 1.20 -8.50
CA HIS A 61 12.05 0.26 -8.80
C HIS A 61 11.37 0.64 -10.14
N PRO A 62 11.10 -0.32 -11.06
CA PRO A 62 10.61 -0.03 -12.42
C PRO A 62 9.26 0.69 -12.49
N LYS A 63 8.46 0.62 -11.42
CA LYS A 63 7.21 1.41 -11.31
C LYS A 63 7.44 2.92 -11.35
N ILE A 64 8.63 3.42 -10.97
CA ILE A 64 8.96 4.85 -11.04
C ILE A 64 9.01 5.32 -12.49
N GLU A 65 9.77 4.63 -13.35
CA GLU A 65 9.81 4.94 -14.78
C GLU A 65 8.44 4.81 -15.44
N LYS A 66 7.65 3.80 -15.03
CA LYS A 66 6.29 3.67 -15.55
C LYS A 66 5.39 4.82 -15.10
N LEU A 67 5.50 5.26 -13.84
CA LEU A 67 4.79 6.44 -13.33
C LEU A 67 5.14 7.68 -14.16
N PHE A 68 6.43 7.93 -14.41
CA PHE A 68 6.86 9.05 -15.25
C PHE A 68 6.28 8.95 -16.66
N SER A 69 6.31 7.77 -17.28
CA SER A 69 5.73 7.59 -18.62
C SER A 69 4.24 7.97 -18.67
N ILE A 70 3.47 7.61 -17.64
CA ILE A 70 2.04 7.94 -17.56
C ILE A 70 1.86 9.44 -17.34
N ILE A 71 2.62 10.05 -16.43
CA ILE A 71 2.55 11.51 -16.18
C ILE A 71 2.87 12.29 -17.46
N THR A 72 3.89 11.88 -18.21
CA THR A 72 4.23 12.46 -19.52
C THR A 72 3.06 12.34 -20.51
N GLU A 73 2.50 11.13 -20.68
CA GLU A 73 1.35 10.89 -21.57
C GLU A 73 0.16 11.80 -21.19
N GLU A 74 -0.17 11.88 -19.90
CA GLU A 74 -1.23 12.72 -19.36
C GLU A 74 -1.06 14.21 -19.73
N ILE A 75 0.15 14.74 -19.57
CA ILE A 75 0.43 16.16 -19.76
C ILE A 75 0.59 16.51 -21.25
N GLU A 76 1.32 15.69 -22.00
CA GLU A 76 1.71 16.00 -23.37
C GLU A 76 0.61 15.65 -24.36
N ASP A 77 0.09 14.42 -24.31
CA ASP A 77 -0.86 13.91 -25.31
C ASP A 77 -2.28 14.36 -25.00
N TYR A 78 -2.64 14.37 -23.72
CA TYR A 78 -4.00 14.65 -23.30
C TYR A 78 -4.21 16.03 -22.69
N ARG A 79 -3.14 16.81 -22.49
CA ARG A 79 -3.19 18.16 -21.91
C ARG A 79 -3.86 18.21 -20.53
N ASN A 80 -3.73 17.13 -19.78
CA ASN A 80 -4.23 17.04 -18.41
C ASN A 80 -3.23 17.66 -17.44
N ASN A 81 -3.73 18.33 -16.43
CA ASN A 81 -2.89 19.04 -15.46
C ASN A 81 -3.32 18.82 -14.01
N LYS A 82 -4.36 18.03 -13.74
CA LYS A 82 -4.75 17.63 -12.39
C LYS A 82 -4.63 16.12 -12.24
N ILE A 83 -3.52 15.67 -11.66
CA ILE A 83 -3.20 14.26 -11.46
C ILE A 83 -3.13 13.97 -9.97
N ILE A 84 -3.70 12.84 -9.54
CA ILE A 84 -3.47 12.30 -8.19
C ILE A 84 -2.71 11.00 -8.29
N VAL A 85 -1.63 10.87 -7.53
CA VAL A 85 -0.88 9.62 -7.37
C VAL A 85 -1.13 9.08 -5.97
N PHE A 86 -1.75 7.91 -5.86
CA PHE A 86 -2.00 7.24 -4.59
C PHE A 86 -0.91 6.22 -4.25
N THR A 87 -0.50 6.20 -2.99
CA THR A 87 0.39 5.18 -2.41
C THR A 87 -0.09 4.83 -0.99
N GLN A 88 0.32 3.68 -0.45
CA GLN A 88 -0.02 3.29 0.91
C GLN A 88 0.91 3.94 1.96
N TYR A 89 2.14 4.28 1.58
CA TYR A 89 3.19 4.66 2.53
C TYR A 89 3.50 6.16 2.47
N ARG A 90 3.52 6.83 3.62
CA ARG A 90 3.92 8.25 3.72
C ARG A 90 5.35 8.52 3.24
N ALA A 91 6.27 7.60 3.55
CA ALA A 91 7.64 7.68 3.06
C ALA A 91 7.74 7.57 1.54
N MET A 92 6.82 6.82 0.91
CA MET A 92 6.73 6.74 -0.54
C MET A 92 6.10 7.99 -1.12
N ALA A 93 5.10 8.57 -0.47
CA ALA A 93 4.50 9.83 -0.91
C ALA A 93 5.55 10.96 -0.96
N GLU A 94 6.41 11.05 0.06
CA GLU A 94 7.56 11.96 0.06
C GLU A 94 8.54 11.67 -1.08
N LEU A 95 8.93 10.39 -1.25
CA LEU A 95 9.87 10.00 -2.28
C LEU A 95 9.34 10.32 -3.68
N LEU A 96 8.10 9.94 -3.97
CA LEU A 96 7.46 10.20 -5.26
C LEU A 96 7.28 11.70 -5.51
N LYS A 97 6.93 12.50 -4.50
CA LYS A 97 6.89 13.96 -4.63
C LYS A 97 8.23 14.48 -5.15
N ASN A 98 9.32 14.17 -4.45
CA ASN A 98 10.64 14.67 -4.78
C ASN A 98 11.11 14.18 -6.16
N LEU A 99 10.87 12.90 -6.48
CA LEU A 99 11.22 12.33 -7.78
C LEU A 99 10.43 12.96 -8.94
N ILE A 100 9.14 13.29 -8.74
CA ILE A 100 8.34 13.96 -9.78
C ILE A 100 8.79 15.41 -9.93
N GLU A 101 9.06 16.13 -8.84
CA GLU A 101 9.59 17.51 -8.91
C GLU A 101 10.95 17.58 -9.62
N GLU A 102 11.85 16.64 -9.34
CA GLU A 102 13.16 16.54 -9.99
C GLU A 102 13.02 16.21 -11.48
N ARG A 103 12.12 15.29 -11.83
CA ARG A 103 11.91 14.87 -13.22
C ARG A 103 11.18 15.92 -14.05
N PHE A 104 10.27 16.67 -13.44
CA PHE A 104 9.37 17.60 -14.10
C PHE A 104 9.40 18.98 -13.43
N GLU A 105 10.43 19.77 -13.71
CA GLU A 105 10.65 21.09 -13.10
C GLU A 105 9.46 22.06 -13.27
N SER A 106 8.64 21.88 -14.31
CA SER A 106 7.47 22.72 -14.58
C SER A 106 6.23 22.35 -13.76
N LEU A 107 6.22 21.20 -13.08
CA LEU A 107 5.05 20.72 -12.34
C LEU A 107 5.12 21.13 -10.88
N ARG A 108 3.98 21.61 -10.37
CA ARG A 108 3.83 21.92 -8.94
C ARG A 108 3.28 20.70 -8.25
N VAL A 109 4.12 20.03 -7.48
CA VAL A 109 3.79 18.77 -6.83
C VAL A 109 3.72 18.97 -5.33
N GLU A 110 2.77 18.33 -4.67
CA GLU A 110 2.76 18.28 -3.21
C GLU A 110 2.26 16.92 -2.73
N LYS A 111 2.72 16.48 -1.55
CA LYS A 111 2.21 15.26 -0.92
C LYS A 111 0.94 15.56 -0.12
N PHE A 112 0.15 14.53 0.10
CA PHE A 112 -1.07 14.60 0.88
C PHE A 112 -1.19 13.42 1.82
N ILE A 113 -0.80 13.62 3.09
CA ILE A 113 -0.71 12.56 4.08
C ILE A 113 -1.71 12.76 5.23
N GLY A 114 -2.12 11.66 5.87
CA GLY A 114 -3.02 11.70 7.02
C GLY A 114 -2.43 12.43 8.23
N GLN A 115 -3.25 12.66 9.25
CA GLN A 115 -2.82 13.29 10.51
C GLN A 115 -2.02 12.30 11.37
N SER A 116 -1.03 12.80 12.11
CA SER A 116 -0.32 12.04 13.15
C SER A 116 0.58 12.97 13.93
N THR A 117 0.58 12.81 15.25
CA THR A 117 1.44 13.55 16.19
C THR A 117 2.62 12.72 16.69
N LYS A 118 2.80 11.49 16.17
CA LYS A 118 3.89 10.61 16.58
C LYS A 118 5.23 11.12 16.04
N PRO A 119 6.27 11.27 16.89
CA PRO A 119 7.58 11.73 16.45
C PRO A 119 8.17 10.89 15.31
N GLU A 120 7.93 9.59 15.32
CA GLU A 120 8.43 8.64 14.33
C GLU A 120 7.62 8.57 13.02
N ASP A 121 6.52 9.32 12.94
CA ASP A 121 5.59 9.30 11.80
C ASP A 121 4.71 10.56 11.81
N PHE A 122 5.32 11.74 11.65
CA PHE A 122 4.61 13.01 11.69
C PHE A 122 3.71 13.19 10.47
N GLY A 123 2.44 13.50 10.71
CA GLY A 123 1.44 13.74 9.67
C GLY A 123 1.19 15.22 9.44
N PHE A 124 0.27 15.55 8.54
CA PHE A 124 -0.16 16.94 8.36
C PHE A 124 -1.25 17.32 9.37
N SER A 125 -1.24 18.57 9.82
CA SER A 125 -2.38 19.13 10.56
C SER A 125 -3.60 19.26 9.64
N GLN A 126 -4.79 19.33 10.23
CA GLN A 126 -6.02 19.53 9.47
C GLN A 126 -5.97 20.81 8.63
N ASP A 127 -5.44 21.90 9.19
CA ASP A 127 -5.31 23.18 8.48
C ASP A 127 -4.41 23.06 7.26
N LYS A 128 -3.28 22.35 7.39
CA LYS A 128 -2.36 22.12 6.27
C LYS A 128 -3.02 21.25 5.19
N GLN A 129 -3.79 20.25 5.59
CA GLN A 129 -4.53 19.41 4.66
C GLN A 129 -5.57 20.23 3.87
N ILE A 130 -6.32 21.10 4.55
CA ILE A 130 -7.29 22.00 3.91
C ILE A 130 -6.59 22.95 2.94
N GLU A 131 -5.45 23.53 3.33
CA GLU A 131 -4.66 24.43 2.48
C GLU A 131 -4.25 23.74 1.16
N ILE A 132 -3.64 22.55 1.25
CA ILE A 132 -3.15 21.79 0.08
C ILE A 132 -4.32 21.46 -0.86
N ILE A 133 -5.43 20.96 -0.33
CA ILE A 133 -6.62 20.66 -1.14
C ILE A 133 -7.16 21.93 -1.81
N LYS A 134 -7.12 23.08 -1.13
CA LYS A 134 -7.57 24.36 -1.68
C LYS A 134 -6.64 24.85 -2.80
N GLN A 135 -5.32 24.67 -2.67
CA GLN A 135 -4.34 24.96 -3.71
C GLN A 135 -4.54 24.07 -4.93
N PHE A 136 -4.71 22.75 -4.72
CA PHE A 136 -4.98 21.80 -5.79
C PHE A 136 -6.31 22.07 -6.51
N LYS A 137 -7.38 22.40 -5.77
CA LYS A 137 -8.67 22.84 -6.33
C LYS A 137 -8.52 24.04 -7.28
N LYS A 138 -7.73 25.03 -6.88
CA LYS A 138 -7.45 26.25 -7.64
C LYS A 138 -6.49 26.06 -8.82
N GLY A 139 -5.92 24.87 -9.01
CA GLY A 139 -4.89 24.63 -10.03
C GLY A 139 -3.55 25.30 -9.70
N ALA A 140 -3.27 25.55 -8.42
CA ALA A 140 -1.96 25.97 -7.95
C ALA A 140 -0.99 24.78 -7.77
N LEU A 141 -1.53 23.57 -7.72
CA LEU A 141 -0.81 22.30 -7.72
C LEU A 141 -1.32 21.47 -8.90
N ASP A 142 -0.40 20.83 -9.61
CA ASP A 142 -0.69 20.02 -10.80
C ASP A 142 -0.78 18.53 -10.44
N VAL A 143 0.11 18.08 -9.55
CA VAL A 143 0.18 16.69 -9.09
C VAL A 143 0.07 16.61 -7.58
N LEU A 144 -0.83 15.76 -7.09
CA LEU A 144 -0.99 15.49 -5.66
C LEU A 144 -0.60 14.03 -5.36
N VAL A 145 0.41 13.82 -4.53
CA VAL A 145 0.83 12.47 -4.11
C VAL A 145 0.20 12.12 -2.77
N ALA A 146 -0.88 11.37 -2.77
CA ALA A 146 -1.70 11.11 -1.59
C ALA A 146 -1.50 9.71 -0.99
N THR A 147 -1.59 9.61 0.34
CA THR A 147 -1.72 8.31 1.00
C THR A 147 -3.17 7.89 1.13
N SER A 148 -3.49 6.58 1.05
CA SER A 148 -4.88 6.07 1.17
C SER A 148 -5.61 6.55 2.44
N VAL A 149 -4.90 6.68 3.58
CA VAL A 149 -5.48 7.19 4.85
C VAL A 149 -5.90 8.66 4.77
N ALA A 150 -5.32 9.43 3.86
CA ALA A 150 -5.61 10.84 3.70
C ALA A 150 -6.89 11.08 2.88
N GLU A 151 -7.33 10.11 2.07
CA GLU A 151 -8.57 10.22 1.28
C GLU A 151 -9.84 10.22 2.16
N GLU A 152 -9.81 9.54 3.31
CA GLU A 152 -11.01 9.39 4.15
C GLU A 152 -11.45 10.73 4.75
N GLY A 153 -12.63 11.20 4.31
CA GLY A 153 -13.30 12.38 4.87
C GLY A 153 -12.99 13.70 4.16
N LEU A 154 -12.26 13.69 3.04
CA LEU A 154 -11.99 14.89 2.25
C LEU A 154 -12.62 14.82 0.86
N ASP A 155 -13.30 15.91 0.48
CA ASP A 155 -13.86 16.10 -0.85
C ASP A 155 -12.73 16.36 -1.87
N ILE A 156 -12.23 15.26 -2.46
CA ILE A 156 -11.21 15.30 -3.51
C ILE A 156 -11.82 15.90 -4.78
N PRO A 157 -11.23 16.98 -5.34
CA PRO A 157 -11.78 17.64 -6.51
C PRO A 157 -11.83 16.76 -7.75
N ASN A 158 -12.56 17.20 -8.78
CA ASN A 158 -12.47 16.62 -10.11
C ASN A 158 -11.02 16.73 -10.61
N VAL A 159 -10.51 15.59 -11.05
CA VAL A 159 -9.15 15.41 -11.54
C VAL A 159 -9.21 14.69 -12.86
N ASP A 160 -8.19 14.90 -13.67
CA ASP A 160 -8.15 14.39 -15.03
C ASP A 160 -7.58 12.97 -15.06
N ALA A 161 -6.66 12.66 -14.13
CA ALA A 161 -6.14 11.31 -13.96
C ALA A 161 -5.86 10.94 -12.49
N ILE A 162 -6.01 9.65 -12.21
CA ILE A 162 -5.65 9.02 -10.94
C ILE A 162 -4.71 7.85 -11.24
N ILE A 163 -3.62 7.76 -10.48
CA ILE A 163 -2.61 6.71 -10.62
C ILE A 163 -2.44 6.05 -9.26
N PHE A 164 -2.78 4.77 -9.16
CA PHE A 164 -2.43 3.96 -7.99
C PHE A 164 -1.05 3.35 -8.19
N TYR A 165 -0.11 3.70 -7.30
CA TYR A 165 1.24 3.15 -7.32
C TYR A 165 1.29 1.67 -6.93
N GLU A 166 0.26 1.19 -6.26
CA GLU A 166 0.13 -0.20 -5.80
C GLU A 166 -1.34 -0.60 -5.66
N PRO A 167 -1.68 -1.90 -5.78
CA PRO A 167 -3.04 -2.38 -5.58
C PRO A 167 -3.49 -2.20 -4.14
N VAL A 168 -4.59 -1.48 -3.94
CA VAL A 168 -5.19 -1.31 -2.61
C VAL A 168 -6.60 -1.94 -2.59
N PRO A 169 -6.90 -2.88 -1.66
CA PRO A 169 -8.10 -3.72 -1.74
C PRO A 169 -9.47 -3.03 -1.56
N SER A 170 -9.53 -1.73 -1.28
CA SER A 170 -10.76 -1.02 -0.88
C SER A 170 -11.04 0.28 -1.66
N GLU A 171 -10.04 0.87 -2.29
CA GLU A 171 -9.99 2.26 -2.75
C GLU A 171 -10.54 2.42 -4.17
N ILE A 172 -10.50 1.34 -4.97
CA ILE A 172 -11.14 1.24 -6.28
C ILE A 172 -12.64 1.58 -6.20
N ARG A 173 -13.31 1.24 -5.08
CA ARG A 173 -14.74 1.50 -4.85
C ARG A 173 -15.05 2.98 -4.62
N LEU A 174 -14.12 3.77 -4.10
CA LEU A 174 -14.34 5.20 -3.83
C LEU A 174 -14.27 6.01 -5.14
N ILE A 175 -13.35 5.63 -6.03
CA ILE A 175 -13.21 6.24 -7.36
C ILE A 175 -14.33 5.81 -8.31
N GLN A 176 -14.76 4.54 -8.30
CA GLN A 176 -15.88 4.10 -9.15
C GLN A 176 -17.23 4.71 -8.72
N ARG A 177 -17.40 5.15 -7.47
CA ARG A 177 -18.55 5.98 -7.06
C ARG A 177 -18.52 7.39 -7.65
N ARG A 178 -17.38 7.83 -8.21
CA ARG A 178 -17.27 8.98 -9.13
C ARG A 178 -17.74 8.67 -10.56
N GLY A 179 -18.47 7.56 -10.78
CA GLY A 179 -19.47 7.47 -11.85
C GLY A 179 -20.56 8.56 -11.80
N ARG A 180 -20.46 9.51 -10.85
CA ARG A 180 -21.11 10.83 -10.86
C ARG A 180 -20.18 11.99 -11.27
N THR A 181 -19.18 11.76 -12.12
CA THR A 181 -18.52 12.82 -12.89
C THR A 181 -19.41 13.23 -14.05
N GLY A 182 -20.34 14.14 -13.76
CA GLY A 182 -21.11 14.84 -14.76
C GLY A 182 -20.22 15.76 -15.61
N ARG A 183 -20.29 15.54 -16.93
CA ARG A 183 -20.32 16.52 -18.04
C ARG A 183 -19.05 17.17 -18.60
N TYR A 184 -17.83 16.89 -18.15
CA TYR A 184 -16.63 17.23 -18.94
C TYR A 184 -15.52 16.17 -18.74
N ARG A 185 -15.43 15.25 -19.72
CA ARG A 185 -14.42 14.18 -19.91
C ARG A 185 -14.35 13.07 -18.82
N PRO A 186 -14.27 11.78 -19.21
CA PRO A 186 -14.02 10.70 -18.25
C PRO A 186 -12.58 10.80 -17.73
N GLY A 187 -12.41 10.98 -16.42
CA GLY A 187 -11.09 10.94 -15.79
C GLY A 187 -10.47 9.55 -15.97
N ARG A 188 -9.17 9.49 -16.28
CA ARG A 188 -8.45 8.22 -16.46
C ARG A 188 -7.96 7.68 -15.13
N CYS A 189 -7.93 6.35 -15.02
CA CYS A 189 -7.49 5.66 -13.82
C CYS A 189 -6.47 4.58 -14.20
N TYR A 190 -5.31 4.62 -13.54
CA TYR A 190 -4.21 3.71 -13.76
C TYR A 190 -3.91 2.94 -12.48
N LEU A 191 -3.60 1.65 -12.62
CA LEU A 191 -3.13 0.82 -11.53
C LEU A 191 -1.78 0.22 -11.90
N LEU A 192 -0.74 0.54 -11.14
CA LEU A 192 0.58 -0.04 -11.30
C LEU A 192 0.70 -1.36 -10.53
N ILE A 193 1.19 -2.39 -11.21
CA ILE A 193 1.39 -3.73 -10.67
C ILE A 193 2.78 -4.18 -11.06
N ALA A 194 3.64 -4.44 -10.07
CA ALA A 194 4.89 -5.15 -10.31
C ALA A 194 4.60 -6.66 -10.49
N ARG A 195 5.06 -7.23 -11.60
CA ARG A 195 4.94 -8.67 -11.83
C ARG A 195 5.83 -9.41 -10.84
N GLN A 196 5.43 -10.61 -10.44
CA GLN A 196 6.17 -11.45 -9.49
C GLN A 196 6.38 -10.82 -8.10
N SER A 197 5.62 -9.78 -7.75
CA SER A 197 5.62 -9.18 -6.42
C SER A 197 4.31 -9.42 -5.68
N ILE A 198 4.25 -8.95 -4.44
CA ILE A 198 3.03 -8.94 -3.61
C ILE A 198 1.88 -8.15 -4.25
N ASP A 199 2.13 -7.29 -5.24
CA ASP A 199 1.08 -6.54 -5.94
C ASP A 199 0.07 -7.48 -6.62
N VAL A 200 0.53 -8.58 -7.23
CA VAL A 200 -0.33 -9.52 -7.96
C VAL A 200 -1.42 -10.16 -7.09
N PRO A 201 -1.10 -10.78 -5.93
CA PRO A 201 -2.14 -11.33 -5.06
C PRO A 201 -3.07 -10.24 -4.49
N PHE A 202 -2.56 -9.04 -4.18
CA PHE A 202 -3.42 -7.94 -3.72
C PHE A 202 -4.40 -7.47 -4.81
N TYR A 203 -3.94 -7.39 -6.05
CA TYR A 203 -4.79 -7.08 -7.21
C TYR A 203 -5.89 -8.12 -7.41
N LYS A 204 -5.53 -9.42 -7.43
CA LYS A 204 -6.52 -10.51 -7.55
C LYS A 204 -7.55 -10.50 -6.43
N ALA A 205 -7.11 -10.19 -5.20
CA ALA A 205 -8.01 -10.07 -4.06
C ALA A 205 -8.98 -8.88 -4.20
N ALA A 206 -8.51 -7.75 -4.72
CA ALA A 206 -9.33 -6.58 -4.99
C ALA A 206 -10.38 -6.87 -6.09
N GLU A 207 -9.96 -7.45 -7.22
CA GLU A 207 -10.81 -7.82 -8.35
C GLU A 207 -11.93 -8.79 -7.95
N ARG A 208 -11.60 -9.81 -7.14
CA ARG A 208 -12.61 -10.75 -6.63
C ARG A 208 -13.63 -10.06 -5.73
N LYS A 209 -13.19 -9.18 -4.82
CA LYS A 209 -14.11 -8.40 -3.96
C LYS A 209 -15.01 -7.48 -4.77
N GLU A 210 -14.50 -6.88 -5.84
CA GLU A 210 -15.28 -6.06 -6.76
C GLU A 210 -16.32 -6.92 -7.49
N SER A 211 -15.91 -8.06 -8.04
CA SER A 211 -16.81 -9.01 -8.71
C SER A 211 -17.93 -9.50 -7.78
N THR A 212 -17.59 -9.86 -6.54
CA THR A 212 -18.58 -10.23 -5.52
C THR A 212 -19.53 -9.06 -5.22
N MET A 213 -19.02 -7.84 -5.07
CA MET A 213 -19.88 -6.66 -4.85
C MET A 213 -20.83 -6.41 -6.02
N ASN A 214 -20.33 -6.44 -7.25
CA ASN A 214 -21.15 -6.22 -8.44
C ASN A 214 -22.23 -7.30 -8.56
N SER A 215 -21.91 -8.56 -8.22
CA SER A 215 -22.92 -9.63 -8.20
C SER A 215 -24.03 -9.37 -7.17
N ILE A 216 -23.71 -8.89 -5.97
CA ILE A 216 -24.70 -8.54 -4.93
C ILE A 216 -25.56 -7.34 -5.35
N LEU A 217 -24.97 -6.34 -6.01
CA LEU A 217 -25.70 -5.14 -6.45
C LEU A 217 -26.66 -5.44 -7.62
N LEU A 218 -26.32 -6.40 -8.49
CA LEU A 218 -27.12 -6.80 -9.64
C LEU A 218 -28.29 -7.71 -9.27
N ASP A 219 -28.17 -8.50 -8.20
CA ASP A 219 -29.24 -9.36 -7.69
C ASP A 219 -29.69 -8.91 -6.30
N SER A 220 -30.52 -7.85 -6.27
CA SER A 220 -31.04 -7.26 -5.04
C SER A 220 -31.87 -8.23 -4.19
N LYS A 221 -32.32 -9.36 -4.74
CA LYS A 221 -33.03 -10.42 -4.00
C LYS A 221 -32.12 -11.23 -3.08
N GLN A 222 -30.79 -11.13 -3.22
CA GLN A 222 -29.83 -11.73 -2.30
C GLN A 222 -29.55 -10.84 -1.07
N LEU A 223 -29.98 -9.57 -1.10
CA LEU A 223 -29.96 -8.69 0.06
C LEU A 223 -31.16 -9.02 0.95
N ASN A 224 -31.01 -9.99 1.84
CA ASN A 224 -31.94 -10.17 2.96
C ASN A 224 -31.77 -9.00 3.92
N LEU A 225 -32.54 -7.94 3.71
CA LEU A 225 -32.71 -6.86 4.68
C LEU A 225 -33.58 -7.41 5.80
N CYS A 226 -32.97 -7.69 6.95
CA CYS A 226 -33.75 -8.04 8.14
C CYS A 226 -34.54 -6.82 8.60
N ASP A 227 -35.87 -6.85 8.45
CA ASP A 227 -36.78 -5.81 8.96
C ASP A 227 -36.77 -5.73 10.50
N VAL A 228 -36.28 -6.78 11.16
CA VAL A 228 -36.13 -6.86 12.62
C VAL A 228 -34.67 -7.19 12.95
N VAL A 229 -33.96 -6.22 13.51
CA VAL A 229 -32.61 -6.44 14.06
C VAL A 229 -32.75 -7.02 15.47
N ASN A 230 -32.98 -8.33 15.56
CA ASN A 230 -32.86 -9.02 16.84
C ASN A 230 -31.38 -9.26 17.14
N ARG A 231 -30.89 -8.74 18.29
CA ARG A 231 -29.59 -9.13 18.84
C ARG A 231 -29.69 -10.56 19.34
N GLU A 232 -29.50 -11.52 18.46
CA GLU A 232 -29.19 -12.88 18.89
C GLU A 232 -27.73 -12.93 19.36
N GLN A 233 -27.47 -13.64 20.46
CA GLN A 233 -26.11 -13.98 20.84
C GLN A 233 -25.47 -14.78 19.69
N ILE A 234 -24.48 -14.17 19.04
CA ILE A 234 -23.76 -14.81 17.93
C ILE A 234 -23.03 -16.02 18.48
N ASN A 235 -23.60 -17.20 18.23
CA ASN A 235 -22.95 -18.46 18.57
C ASN A 235 -22.16 -18.93 17.34
N PHE A 236 -20.84 -18.73 17.37
CA PHE A 236 -19.97 -19.12 16.26
C PHE A 236 -19.94 -20.64 16.13
N LYS A 237 -20.60 -21.20 15.11
CA LYS A 237 -20.38 -22.60 14.72
C LYS A 237 -18.92 -22.74 14.29
N ALA A 238 -18.21 -23.72 14.87
CA ALA A 238 -16.87 -24.07 14.45
C ALA A 238 -16.89 -24.40 12.95
N ALA A 239 -16.12 -23.65 12.16
CA ALA A 239 -16.12 -23.74 10.72
C ALA A 239 -15.70 -25.15 10.26
N SER A 240 -16.44 -25.71 9.30
CA SER A 240 -16.06 -26.93 8.58
C SER A 240 -14.79 -26.68 7.75
N ASN A 241 -13.82 -27.59 7.86
CA ASN A 241 -12.49 -27.57 7.24
C ASN A 241 -12.47 -27.66 5.69
N LYS A 242 -13.11 -26.72 4.99
CA LYS A 242 -12.79 -26.46 3.58
C LYS A 242 -12.20 -25.06 3.50
N ILE A 243 -10.88 -25.01 3.47
CA ILE A 243 -10.07 -23.79 3.46
C ILE A 243 -10.32 -23.07 2.13
N SER A 244 -10.98 -21.91 2.19
CA SER A 244 -11.12 -21.03 1.03
C SER A 244 -9.82 -20.24 0.85
N GLU A 245 -9.49 -19.80 -0.38
CA GLU A 245 -8.41 -18.82 -0.59
C GLU A 245 -8.62 -17.52 0.21
N PHE A 246 -9.86 -17.25 0.64
CA PHE A 246 -10.21 -16.16 1.55
C PHE A 246 -9.65 -16.34 2.97
N ASP A 247 -9.52 -17.58 3.44
CA ASP A 247 -8.93 -17.91 4.73
C ASP A 247 -7.41 -17.73 4.72
N LEU A 248 -6.75 -17.71 3.56
CA LEU A 248 -5.32 -17.35 3.43
C LEU A 248 -5.07 -15.84 3.61
N ILE A 249 -6.01 -14.99 3.19
CA ILE A 249 -5.87 -13.52 3.24
C ILE A 249 -6.44 -12.94 4.54
N LYS A 250 -7.55 -13.48 5.07
CA LYS A 250 -7.99 -13.20 6.46
C LYS A 250 -6.96 -13.71 7.48
N ASN A 251 -6.19 -14.74 7.12
CA ASN A 251 -5.01 -15.16 7.87
C ASN A 251 -3.87 -14.15 7.90
N TYR A 252 -3.92 -12.92 7.36
CA TYR A 252 -2.78 -12.02 7.56
C TYR A 252 -2.69 -11.51 9.02
N LYS A 253 -3.83 -11.16 9.62
CA LYS A 253 -3.92 -10.74 11.03
C LYS A 253 -3.74 -11.93 11.98
N GLU A 254 -4.31 -13.09 11.64
CA GLU A 254 -4.13 -14.31 12.41
C GLU A 254 -2.76 -14.96 12.19
N ARG A 255 -2.17 -15.01 10.98
CA ARG A 255 -0.74 -15.31 10.75
C ARG A 255 0.10 -14.38 11.57
N ARG A 256 -0.06 -13.05 11.52
CA ARG A 256 0.79 -12.18 12.35
C ARG A 256 0.69 -12.47 13.84
N LYS A 257 -0.47 -12.94 14.32
CA LYS A 257 -0.70 -13.31 15.72
C LYS A 257 -0.14 -14.69 16.06
N ARG A 258 -0.31 -15.66 15.15
CA ARG A 258 0.14 -17.05 15.22
C ARG A 258 1.64 -17.16 14.95
N GLU A 259 2.19 -16.44 13.97
CA GLU A 259 3.61 -16.15 13.77
C GLU A 259 4.17 -15.41 14.98
N LYS A 260 3.50 -14.40 15.57
CA LYS A 260 3.96 -13.81 16.85
C LYS A 260 4.09 -14.85 17.95
N GLN A 261 3.15 -15.81 18.03
CA GLN A 261 3.16 -16.89 19.02
C GLN A 261 4.19 -17.99 18.68
N LEU A 262 4.36 -18.35 17.41
CA LEU A 262 5.33 -19.33 16.90
C LEU A 262 6.76 -18.79 16.98
N LEU A 263 6.98 -17.54 16.57
CA LEU A 263 8.24 -16.80 16.73
C LEU A 263 8.55 -16.50 18.20
N ALA A 264 7.58 -16.59 19.11
CA ALA A 264 7.83 -16.47 20.55
C ALA A 264 8.23 -17.82 21.19
N SER A 265 8.05 -18.94 20.48
CA SER A 265 8.23 -20.30 21.00
C SER A 265 9.23 -21.17 20.25
N ARG A 266 9.83 -20.70 19.14
CA ARG A 266 10.80 -21.45 18.32
C ARG A 266 12.17 -20.79 18.23
N SER A 267 13.23 -21.59 18.08
CA SER A 267 14.57 -21.07 17.78
C SER A 267 14.62 -20.58 16.33
N ILE A 268 15.56 -19.68 16.04
CA ILE A 268 15.71 -19.09 14.70
C ILE A 268 16.05 -20.19 13.67
N GLU A 269 16.75 -21.27 14.08
CA GLU A 269 17.11 -22.37 13.18
C GLU A 269 15.89 -23.15 12.65
N GLU A 270 14.87 -23.35 13.48
CA GLU A 270 13.67 -24.11 13.08
C GLU A 270 12.84 -23.37 12.00
N ILE A 271 12.87 -22.05 12.01
CA ILE A 271 12.10 -21.20 11.08
C ILE A 271 12.76 -21.13 9.70
N ILE A 272 14.09 -21.18 9.66
CA ILE A 272 14.88 -21.19 8.42
C ILE A 272 14.71 -22.54 7.73
N THR A 273 14.73 -23.64 8.49
CA THR A 273 14.59 -25.00 7.94
C THR A 273 13.22 -25.22 7.26
N GLU A 274 12.15 -24.59 7.76
CA GLU A 274 10.83 -24.62 7.09
C GLU A 274 10.79 -23.74 5.83
N LEU A 275 11.49 -22.60 5.80
CA LEU A 275 11.56 -21.73 4.62
C LEU A 275 12.35 -22.37 3.48
N ASP A 276 13.48 -23.02 3.77
CA ASP A 276 14.30 -23.75 2.79
C ASP A 276 13.56 -24.98 2.21
N ASN A 277 12.61 -25.53 2.96
CA ASN A 277 11.76 -26.63 2.50
C ASN A 277 10.54 -26.14 1.70
N PHE A 278 10.15 -24.87 1.84
CA PHE A 278 9.05 -24.28 1.08
C PHE A 278 9.43 -24.02 -0.38
N ASP A 279 10.69 -23.63 -0.64
CA ASP A 279 11.21 -23.45 -2.01
C ASP A 279 11.30 -24.77 -2.79
N ARG A 280 11.41 -25.92 -2.11
CA ARG A 280 11.41 -27.24 -2.75
C ARG A 280 10.04 -27.72 -3.21
N PHE A 281 8.94 -27.18 -2.69
CA PHE A 281 7.57 -27.56 -3.07
C PHE A 281 6.98 -26.74 -4.23
N VAL A 282 7.68 -25.71 -4.70
CA VAL A 282 7.21 -24.81 -5.79
C VAL A 282 7.84 -25.19 -7.15
N LEU A 283 8.71 -26.20 -7.20
CA LEU A 283 9.38 -26.68 -8.41
C LEU A 283 9.00 -28.12 -8.84
N GLU A 284 7.92 -28.68 -8.28
CA GLU A 284 7.18 -29.83 -8.85
C GLU A 284 5.76 -29.38 -9.23
#